data_AF-A0A847MV07-F1
#
_entry.id   AF-A0A847MV07-F1
#
_cell.length_a   1.000
_cell.length_b   1.000
_cell.length_c   1.000
_cell.angle_alpha   90.00
_cell.angle_beta   90.00
_cell.angle_gamma   90.00
#
_symmetry.space_group_name_H-M   'P 1'
#
loop_
_entity.id
_entity.type
_entity.pdbx_description
1 polymer ?
#
loop_
_entity_poly.entity_id
_entity_poly.type
_entity_poly.pdbx_seq_one_letter_code
_entity_poly.pdbx_strand_id
1 'polypeptide(L)' 'MPPALSPSRTADFKQCPLMYRFRAVDKLTGPPSPAAARGTLVHAVLEELFDLPAGERTP' A
#
# COMPACT_ATOMS: atom_id res chain seq x y z
N MET A 1 -12.95 -16.19 6.30
CA MET A 1 -11.97 -16.23 5.20
C MET A 1 -10.61 -15.88 5.80
N PRO A 2 -9.57 -16.71 5.67
CA PRO A 2 -8.23 -16.29 6.11
C PRO A 2 -7.91 -14.95 5.44
N PRO A 3 -7.32 -13.98 6.15
CA PRO A 3 -6.96 -12.72 5.53
C PRO A 3 -6.09 -13.04 4.31
N ALA A 4 -6.52 -12.64 3.12
CA ALA A 4 -5.75 -12.86 1.92
C ALA A 4 -4.34 -12.31 2.16
N LEU A 5 -3.33 -13.17 2.06
CA LEU A 5 -1.94 -12.77 2.20
C LEU A 5 -1.59 -11.91 0.98
N SER A 6 -1.42 -10.61 1.20
CA SER A 6 -0.89 -9.73 0.16
C SER A 6 0.58 -10.08 -0.13
N PRO A 7 1.09 -9.74 -1.33
CA PRO A 7 2.51 -9.91 -1.64
C PRO A 7 3.44 -9.25 -0.61
N SER A 8 3.09 -8.05 -0.16
CA SER A 8 3.84 -7.32 0.88
C SER A 8 3.87 -8.05 2.23
N ARG A 9 2.75 -8.62 2.67
CA ARG A 9 2.68 -9.41 3.92
C ARG A 9 3.50 -10.69 3.84
N THR A 10 3.48 -11.35 2.68
CA THR A 10 4.30 -12.56 2.45
C THR A 10 5.79 -12.22 2.47
N ALA A 11 6.17 -11.08 1.91
CA ALA A 11 7.57 -10.61 1.93
C ALA A 11 8.04 -10.33 3.36
N ASP A 12 7.25 -9.64 4.18
CA ASP A 12 7.56 -9.40 5.59
C ASP A 12 7.77 -10.72 6.35
N PHE A 13 6.92 -11.74 6.12
CA PHE A 13 7.07 -13.05 6.76
C PHE A 13 8.34 -13.78 6.32
N LYS A 14 8.63 -13.79 5.02
CA LYS A 14 9.85 -14.42 4.46
C LYS A 14 11.12 -13.75 4.97
N GLN A 15 11.09 -12.42 5.16
CA GLN A 15 12.21 -11.66 5.69
C GLN A 15 12.37 -11.87 7.20
N CYS A 16 11.28 -11.78 7.97
CA CYS A 16 11.27 -11.99 9.42
C CYS A 16 9.85 -12.29 9.92
N PRO A 17 9.53 -13.52 10.37
CA PRO A 17 8.20 -13.88 10.86
C PRO A 17 7.68 -12.99 12.00
N LEU A 18 8.59 -12.51 12.86
CA LEU A 18 8.23 -11.61 13.96
C LEU A 18 7.79 -10.22 13.46
N MET A 19 8.43 -9.71 12.39
CA MET A 19 8.02 -8.45 11.75
C MET A 19 6.60 -8.56 11.19
N TYR A 20 6.31 -9.66 10.49
CA TYR A 20 4.96 -9.95 10.01
C TYR A 20 3.94 -9.96 11.15
N ARG A 21 4.24 -10.65 12.27
CA ARG A 21 3.36 -10.67 13.44
C ARG A 21 3.07 -9.25 13.94
N PHE A 22 4.09 -8.44 14.17
CA PHE A 22 3.91 -7.08 14.70
C PHE A 22 3.08 -6.19 13.78
N ARG A 23 3.26 -6.29 12.46
CA ARG A 23 2.59 -5.42 11.48
C ARG A 23 1.21 -5.92 11.06
N ALA A 24 1.04 -7.22 10.85
CA ALA A 24 -0.17 -7.79 10.26
C ALA A 24 -1.14 -8.38 11.31
N VAL A 25 -0.62 -8.94 12.40
CA VAL A 25 -1.42 -9.57 13.47
C VAL A 25 -1.66 -8.57 14.60
N ASP A 26 -0.58 -8.10 15.22
CA ASP A 26 -0.65 -7.22 16.39
C ASP A 26 -0.93 -5.75 15.99
N LYS A 27 -0.71 -5.40 14.71
CA LYS A 27 -0.99 -4.08 14.11
C LYS A 27 -0.40 -2.91 14.91
N LEU A 28 0.83 -3.08 15.40
CA LEU A 28 1.53 -2.01 16.11
C LEU A 28 1.73 -0.81 15.18
N THR A 29 1.35 0.38 15.63
CA THR A 29 1.51 1.62 14.85
C THR A 29 2.98 1.99 14.76
N GLY A 30 3.52 2.01 13.54
CA GLY A 30 4.83 2.57 13.24
C GLY A 30 4.75 4.08 12.97
N PRO A 31 5.90 4.78 12.91
CA PRO A 31 5.93 6.14 12.43
C PRO A 31 5.38 6.23 11.00
N PRO A 32 4.71 7.33 10.63
CA PRO A 32 4.21 7.50 9.28
C PRO A 32 5.36 7.43 8.28
N SER A 33 5.14 6.76 7.15
CA SER A 33 6.11 6.70 6.05
C SER A 33 5.81 7.80 5.04
N PRO A 34 6.66 8.83 4.89
CA PRO A 34 6.46 9.86 3.88
C PRO A 34 6.40 9.29 2.45
N ALA A 35 7.12 8.20 2.20
CA ALA A 35 7.09 7.50 0.92
C ALA A 35 5.72 6.83 0.68
N ALA A 36 5.14 6.19 1.70
CA ALA A 36 3.81 5.58 1.58
C ALA A 36 2.72 6.65 1.36
N ALA A 37 2.81 7.78 2.06
CA ALA A 37 1.88 8.90 1.88
C ALA A 37 1.95 9.46 0.46
N ARG A 38 3.16 9.72 -0.06
CA ARG A 38 3.36 10.17 -1.45
C ARG A 38 2.83 9.15 -2.46
N GLY A 39 3.11 7.86 -2.26
CA GLY A 39 2.61 6.81 -3.13
C GLY A 39 1.08 6.81 -3.20
N THR A 40 0.41 6.91 -2.04
CA THR A 40 -1.05 6.98 -1.97
C THR A 40 -1.60 8.18 -2.76
N LEU A 41 -1.00 9.35 -2.59
CA LEU A 41 -1.41 10.56 -3.31
C LEU A 41 -1.22 10.40 -4.82
N VAL A 42 -0.06 9.92 -5.27
CA VAL A 42 0.22 9.72 -6.70
C VAL A 42 -0.73 8.70 -7.31
N HIS A 43 -0.99 7.58 -6.61
CA HIS A 43 -1.94 6.58 -7.07
C HIS A 43 -3.36 7.17 -7.22
N ALA A 44 -3.84 7.92 -6.23
CA ALA A 44 -5.16 8.53 -6.29
C ALA A 44 -5.29 9.54 -7.44
N VAL A 45 -4.27 10.39 -7.64
CA VAL A 45 -4.27 11.36 -8.75
C VAL A 45 -4.27 10.67 -10.10
N LEU A 46 -3.47 9.60 -10.26
CA LEU A 46 -3.44 8.85 -11.52
C LEU A 46 -4.74 8.10 -11.76
N GLU A 47 -5.37 7.55 -10.72
CA GLU A 47 -6.69 6.92 -10.84
C GLU A 47 -7.73 7.92 -11.35
N GLU A 48 -7.85 9.07 -10.70
CA GLU A 48 -8.77 10.14 -11.10
C GLU A 48 -8.49 10.66 -12.51
N LEU A 49 -7.22 10.87 -12.85
CA LEU A 49 -6.82 11.38 -14.16
C LEU A 49 -7.14 10.39 -15.28
N PHE A 50 -6.90 9.09 -15.05
CA PHE A 50 -7.08 8.07 -16.09
C PHE A 50 -8.51 7.53 -16.19
N ASP A 51 -9.35 7.79 -15.19
CA ASP A 51 -10.80 7.61 -15.27
C ASP A 51 -11.47 8.57 -16.27
N LEU A 52 -10.85 9.72 -16.56
CA LEU A 52 -11.32 10.66 -17.59
C LEU A 52 -11.11 10.11 -19.01
N PRO A 53 -11.97 10.49 -19.99
CA PRO A 53 -11.71 10.25 -21.41
C PRO A 53 -10.35 10.83 -21.84
N ALA A 54 -9.68 10.17 -22.78
CA ALA A 54 -8.31 10.52 -23.14
C ALA A 54 -8.10 12.00 -23.55
N GLY A 55 -9.11 12.64 -24.15
CA GLY A 55 -9.04 14.06 -24.55
C GLY A 55 -9.19 15.06 -23.41
N GLU A 56 -9.63 14.63 -22.23
CA GLU A 56 -9.86 15.46 -21.05
C GLU A 56 -8.70 15.35 -20.03
N ARG A 57 -7.74 14.46 -20.27
CA ARG A 57 -6.59 14.25 -19.38
C ARG A 57 -5.59 15.40 -19.53
N THR A 58 -5.20 16.01 -18.42
CA THR A 58 -4.14 17.01 -18.35
C THR A 58 -2.79 16.38 -17.96
N PRO A 59 -1.66 16.85 -18.51
CA PRO A 59 -0.33 16.38 -18.13
C PRO A 59 0.08 16.74 -16.70
#